data_AF-K2B0R5-F1
#
_entry.id   AF-K2B0R5-F1
#
_cell.length_a   1.000
_cell.length_b   1.000
_cell.length_c   1.000
_cell.angle_alpha   90.00
_cell.angle_beta   90.00
_cell.angle_gamma   90.00
#
_symmetry.space_group_name_H-M   'P 1'
#
loop_
_entity.id
_entity.type
_entity.pdbx_description
1 polymer ?
#
loop_
_entity_poly.entity_id
_entity_poly.type
_entity_poly.pdbx_seq_one_letter_code
_entity_poly.pdbx_strand_id
1 'polypeptide(L)' 'MFITNEDNIKKWSTVPHEELDDFGDGDFSRIQMLNPAIFQLLGNVKDKKILDVGCGNGYLSRMLAK' A
#
# COMPACT_ATOMS: atom_id res chain seq x y z
N MET A 1 9.11 7.40 24.96
CA MET A 1 9.80 7.84 23.72
C MET A 1 8.72 8.11 22.69
N PHE A 2 8.64 9.33 22.15
CA PHE A 2 7.70 9.65 21.06
C PHE A 2 8.39 9.34 19.72
N ILE A 3 7.71 8.61 18.85
CA ILE A 3 8.15 8.36 17.48
C ILE A 3 7.57 9.46 16.60
N THR A 4 8.42 10.17 15.87
CA THR A 4 8.01 11.22 14.93
C THR A 4 7.77 10.65 13.53
N ASN A 5 7.16 11.45 12.65
CA ASN A 5 7.06 11.10 11.23
C ASN A 5 8.44 10.97 10.59
N GLU A 6 9.40 11.80 10.99
CA GLU A 6 10.77 11.74 10.49
C GLU A 6 11.45 10.42 10.88
N ASP A 7 11.25 9.95 12.11
CA ASP A 7 11.75 8.65 12.57
C ASP A 7 11.17 7.51 11.73
N ASN A 8 9.87 7.55 11.44
CA ASN A 8 9.20 6.55 10.61
C ASN A 8 9.69 6.58 9.16
N ILE A 9 9.79 7.77 8.56
CA ILE A 9 10.29 7.93 7.19
C ILE A 9 11.70 7.38 7.11
N LYS A 10 12.59 7.77 8.03
CA LYS A 10 13.97 7.28 8.05
C LYS A 10 14.04 5.76 8.15
N LYS A 11 13.19 5.15 8.97
CA LYS A 11 13.14 3.69 9.12
C LYS A 11 12.65 2.99 7.85
N TRP A 12 11.61 3.50 7.20
CA TRP A 12 11.12 2.92 5.95
C TRP A 12 12.10 3.13 4.79
N SER A 13 12.84 4.25 4.78
CA SER A 13 13.88 4.53 3.79
C SER A 13 15.09 3.59 3.87
N THR A 14 15.25 2.82 4.96
CA THR A 14 16.32 1.82 5.06
C THR A 14 15.92 0.44 4.55
N VAL A 15 14.65 0.22 4.21
CA VAL A 15 14.18 -1.07 3.69
C VAL A 15 14.68 -1.23 2.25
N PRO A 16 15.38 -2.33 1.91
CA PRO A 16 15.86 -2.58 0.56
C PRO A 16 14.70 -2.67 -0.45
N HIS A 17 14.91 -2.13 -1.65
CA HIS A 17 13.90 -2.21 -2.71
C HIS A 17 13.51 -3.64 -3.06
N GLU A 18 14.46 -4.57 -3.03
CA GLU A 18 14.23 -6.00 -3.27
C GLU A 18 13.21 -6.58 -2.28
N GLU A 19 13.29 -6.21 -1.00
CA GLU A 19 12.32 -6.63 0.02
C GLU A 19 10.94 -5.96 -0.20
N LEU A 20 10.92 -4.73 -0.71
CA LEU A 20 9.68 -4.05 -1.08
C LEU A 20 9.05 -4.64 -2.34
N ASP A 21 9.84 -5.16 -3.26
CA ASP A 21 9.39 -5.74 -4.52
C ASP A 21 8.98 -7.21 -4.38
N ASP A 22 9.51 -7.92 -3.38
CA ASP A 22 9.13 -9.32 -3.06
C ASP A 22 7.64 -9.45 -2.71
N PHE A 23 6.98 -8.37 -2.31
CA PHE A 23 5.53 -8.34 -2.13
C PHE A 23 4.75 -8.54 -3.43
N GLY A 24 5.35 -8.33 -4.62
CA GLY A 24 4.78 -8.63 -5.94
C GLY A 24 3.32 -8.21 -6.12
N ASP A 25 2.46 -9.19 -6.38
CA ASP A 25 0.99 -9.07 -6.51
C ASP A 25 0.23 -9.26 -5.18
N GLY A 26 0.93 -9.08 -4.06
CA GLY A 26 0.41 -9.12 -2.71
C GLY A 26 0.84 -10.37 -1.95
N ASP A 27 1.21 -10.21 -0.68
CA ASP A 27 1.33 -11.34 0.23
C ASP A 27 -0.04 -11.90 0.66
N PHE A 28 -0.02 -13.04 1.34
CA PHE A 28 -1.21 -13.71 1.82
C PHE A 28 -2.14 -12.80 2.64
N SER A 29 -1.58 -12.00 3.57
CA SER A 29 -2.37 -11.12 4.43
C SER A 29 -3.05 -10.01 3.63
N ARG A 30 -2.35 -9.45 2.65
CA ARG A 30 -2.88 -8.41 1.77
C ARG A 30 -4.01 -8.94 0.91
N ILE A 31 -3.79 -10.09 0.28
CA ILE A 31 -4.77 -10.69 -0.62
C ILE A 31 -6.02 -11.19 0.14
N GLN A 32 -5.83 -11.88 1.26
CA GLN A 32 -6.94 -12.56 1.95
C GLN A 32 -7.68 -11.68 2.95
N MET A 33 -7.02 -10.66 3.51
CA MET A 33 -7.62 -9.84 4.58
C MET A 33 -7.80 -8.38 4.17
N LEU A 34 -6.75 -7.70 3.71
CA LEU A 34 -6.80 -6.26 3.45
C LEU A 34 -7.59 -5.92 2.18
N ASN A 35 -7.24 -6.52 1.04
CA ASN A 35 -7.85 -6.19 -0.24
C ASN A 35 -9.37 -6.35 -0.24
N PRO A 36 -9.96 -7.46 0.27
CA PRO A 36 -11.41 -7.61 0.29
C PRO A 36 -12.10 -6.52 1.10
N ALA A 37 -11.56 -6.19 2.29
CA ALA A 37 -12.11 -5.14 3.13
C ALA A 37 -12.00 -3.75 2.47
N ILE A 38 -10.84 -3.43 1.89
CA ILE A 38 -10.61 -2.16 1.20
C ILE A 38 -11.56 -2.03 0.01
N PHE A 39 -11.66 -3.04 -0.85
CA PHE A 39 -12.52 -2.98 -2.03
C PHE A 39 -14.00 -2.95 -1.68
N GLN A 40 -14.41 -3.63 -0.61
CA GLN A 40 -15.77 -3.51 -0.09
C GLN A 40 -16.08 -2.08 0.37
N LEU A 41 -15.16 -1.43 1.07
CA LEU A 41 -15.32 -0.05 1.55
C LEU A 41 -15.28 0.99 0.42
N LEU A 42 -14.36 0.82 -0.54
CA LEU A 42 -14.21 1.72 -1.67
C LEU A 42 -15.42 1.66 -2.62
N GLY A 43 -16.00 0.46 -2.80
CA GLY A 43 -17.05 0.22 -3.78
C GLY A 43 -16.59 0.52 -5.21
N ASN A 44 -17.53 0.97 -6.06
CA ASN A 44 -17.19 1.34 -7.43
C ASN A 44 -16.50 2.72 -7.49
N VAL A 45 -15.26 2.71 -7.95
CA VAL A 45 -14.41 3.89 -8.10
C VAL A 45 -14.09 4.24 -9.56
N LYS A 46 -14.80 3.61 -10.52
CA LYS A 46 -14.64 3.92 -11.94
C LYS A 46 -14.81 5.42 -12.21
N ASP A 47 -13.94 5.97 -13.05
CA ASP A 47 -13.88 7.38 -13.46
C ASP A 47 -13.62 8.37 -12.31
N LYS A 48 -13.20 7.88 -11.13
CA LYS A 48 -12.79 8.73 -10.00
C LYS A 48 -11.28 8.94 -9.98
N LYS A 49 -10.88 10.07 -9.40
CA LYS A 49 -9.47 10.33 -9.06
C LYS A 49 -9.21 9.78 -7.66
N ILE A 50 -8.20 8.93 -7.53
CA ILE A 50 -7.82 8.28 -6.27
C ILE A 50 -6.44 8.79 -5.84
N LEU A 51 -6.29 9.12 -4.56
CA LEU A 51 -5.02 9.39 -3.93
C LEU A 51 -4.74 8.27 -2.91
N ASP A 52 -3.69 7.49 -3.17
CA ASP A 52 -3.19 6.44 -2.28
C ASP A 52 -2.03 7.01 -1.45
N VAL A 53 -2.33 7.50 -0.24
CA VAL A 53 -1.35 8.18 0.63
C VAL A 53 -0.48 7.14 1.32
N GLY A 54 0.84 7.26 1.14
CA GLY A 54 1.77 6.27 1.69
C GLY A 54 1.77 4.96 0.90
N CYS A 55 1.56 5.04 -0.42
CA CYS A 55 1.41 3.89 -1.32
C CYS A 55 2.62 2.92 -1.36
N GLY A 56 3.76 3.29 -0.76
CA GLY A 56 4.95 2.46 -0.71
C GLY A 56 5.44 2.13 -2.12
N ASN A 57 5.52 0.84 -2.45
CA ASN A 57 5.89 0.37 -3.79
C ASN A 57 4.77 0.54 -4.83
N GLY A 58 3.58 1.02 -4.46
CA GLY A 58 2.44 1.26 -5.35
C GLY A 58 1.56 0.03 -5.61
N TYR A 59 1.67 -1.04 -4.83
CA TYR A 59 0.87 -2.26 -4.98
C TYR A 59 -0.65 -2.00 -5.14
N LEU A 60 -1.28 -1.33 -4.17
CA LEU A 60 -2.72 -1.06 -4.20
C LEU A 60 -3.08 -0.07 -5.32
N SER A 61 -2.26 0.97 -5.49
CA SER A 61 -2.39 1.92 -6.60
C SER A 61 -2.45 1.23 -7.97
N ARG A 62 -1.58 0.25 -8.24
CA ARG A 62 -1.59 -0.51 -9.50
C ARG A 62 -2.85 -1.37 -9.68
N MET A 63 -3.42 -1.87 -8.58
CA MET A 63 -4.68 -2.62 -8.64
C MET A 63 -5.86 -1.68 -8.98
N LEU A 64 -5.88 -0.48 -8.41
CA LEU A 64 -6.96 0.51 -8.60
C LEU A 64 -6.87 1.28 -9.92
N ALA A 65 -5.71 1.27 -10.57
CA ALA A 65 -5.49 1.92 -11.86
C ALA A 65 -6.01 1.11 -13.07
N LYS A 66 -6.57 -0.09 -12.84
CA LYS A 66 -7.17 -0.96 -13.86
C LYS A 66 -8.66 -0.69 -14.00
#